data_AF-A0A0F9Q0J8-F1
#
_entry.id   AF-A0A0F9Q0J8-F1
#
_cell.length_a   1.000
_cell.length_b   1.000
_cell.length_c   1.000
_cell.angle_alpha   90.00
_cell.angle_beta   90.00
_cell.angle_gamma   90.00
#
_symmetry.space_group_name_H-M   'P 1'
#
loop_
_entity.id
_entity.type
_entity.pdbx_description
1 polymer ?
#
loop_
_entity_poly.entity_id
_entity_poly.type
_entity_poly.pdbx_seq_one_letter_code
_entity_poly.pdbx_strand_id
1 'polypeptide(L)'
;MRNKIDETKIAEAFTVLCELHERQMPPVVSKLYIEVLKEFSAEQITMAISRSIQELKWFPKPAELIEFINGPTPQIEDVAEIQAAEVIRQISPVGYYGCPVFSDPITDRLFQGRFRWQSVCSLAESELRWFVREFKEAYRAYNVVVETPRLEAPVELKKLSENIGRLIN
;
A
#
# COMPACT_ATOMS: atom_id res chain seq x y z
N MET A 1 1.42 -29.27 -4.09
CA MET A 1 1.06 -29.63 -5.47
C MET A 1 1.14 -28.35 -6.29
N ARG A 2 2.13 -28.23 -7.20
CA ARG A 2 2.19 -27.09 -8.13
C ARG A 2 0.96 -27.16 -9.03
N ASN A 3 0.07 -26.18 -8.92
CA ASN A 3 -1.09 -26.07 -9.78
C ASN A 3 -0.55 -25.98 -11.22
N LYS A 4 -0.77 -27.04 -12.01
CA LYS A 4 -0.26 -27.10 -13.38
C LYS A 4 -1.05 -26.05 -14.14
N ILE A 5 -0.40 -24.94 -14.47
CA ILE A 5 -0.99 -23.85 -15.24
C ILE A 5 -1.66 -24.49 -16.46
N ASP A 6 -2.97 -24.29 -16.61
CA ASP A 6 -3.69 -24.71 -17.81
C ASP A 6 -3.34 -23.71 -18.91
N GLU A 7 -2.12 -23.87 -19.46
CA GLU A 7 -1.52 -22.99 -20.46
C GLU A 7 -2.43 -22.84 -21.68
N THR A 8 -3.25 -23.85 -21.98
CA THR A 8 -4.24 -23.84 -23.05
C THR A 8 -5.31 -22.77 -22.83
N LYS A 9 -5.92 -22.72 -21.64
CA LYS A 9 -6.96 -21.72 -21.32
C LYS A 9 -6.44 -20.30 -21.35
N ILE A 10 -5.22 -20.09 -20.84
CA ILE A 10 -4.58 -18.77 -20.88
C ILE A 10 -4.30 -18.36 -22.32
N ALA A 11 -3.78 -19.28 -23.14
CA ALA A 11 -3.52 -19.03 -24.55
C ALA A 11 -4.80 -18.69 -25.33
N GLU A 12 -5.90 -19.40 -25.08
CA GLU A 12 -7.22 -19.11 -25.65
C GLU A 12 -7.69 -17.71 -25.24
N ALA A 13 -7.61 -17.36 -23.96
CA ALA A 13 -8.02 -16.05 -23.46
C ALA A 13 -7.21 -14.90 -24.09
N PHE A 14 -5.89 -15.05 -24.21
CA PHE A 14 -5.05 -14.07 -24.90
C PHE A 14 -5.32 -14.01 -26.40
N THR A 15 -5.68 -15.12 -27.03
CA THR A 15 -6.04 -15.15 -28.46
C THR A 15 -7.30 -14.33 -28.69
N VAL A 16 -8.35 -14.55 -27.90
CA VAL A 16 -9.59 -13.74 -27.95
C VAL A 16 -9.28 -12.27 -27.73
N LEU A 17 -8.46 -11.94 -26.73
CA LEU A 17 -8.06 -10.55 -26.45
C LEU A 17 -7.31 -9.91 -27.65
N CYS A 18 -6.43 -10.66 -28.30
CA CYS A 18 -5.70 -10.20 -29.50
C CYS A 18 -6.66 -9.95 -30.67
N GLU A 19 -7.60 -10.85 -30.90
CA GLU A 19 -8.62 -10.72 -31.96
C GLU A 19 -9.52 -9.50 -31.74
N LEU A 20 -10.02 -9.31 -30.52
CA LEU A 20 -10.91 -8.19 -30.18
C LEU A 20 -10.26 -6.81 -30.33
N HIS A 21 -8.95 -6.72 -30.12
CA HIS A 21 -8.20 -5.48 -30.29
C HIS A 21 -7.52 -5.35 -31.66
N GLU A 22 -7.76 -6.27 -32.59
CA GLU A 22 -7.11 -6.33 -33.91
C GLU A 22 -5.58 -6.25 -33.82
N ARG A 23 -5.00 -6.93 -32.82
CA ARG A 23 -3.55 -6.93 -32.56
C ARG A 23 -2.97 -8.32 -32.67
N GLN A 24 -1.71 -8.36 -33.09
CA GLN A 24 -0.87 -9.54 -32.94
C GLN A 24 0.07 -9.32 -31.77
N MET A 25 0.23 -10.35 -30.94
CA MET A 25 1.20 -10.33 -29.85
C MET A 25 2.51 -10.99 -30.31
N PRO A 26 3.62 -10.22 -30.45
CA PRO A 26 4.91 -10.82 -30.78
C PRO A 26 5.32 -11.86 -29.72
N PRO A 27 6.06 -12.92 -30.10
CA PRO A 27 6.47 -13.98 -29.17
C PRO A 27 7.26 -13.49 -27.94
N VAL A 28 7.94 -12.34 -28.05
CA VAL A 28 8.66 -11.73 -26.93
C VAL A 28 7.68 -11.10 -25.92
N VAL A 29 6.61 -10.48 -26.42
CA VAL A 29 5.58 -9.86 -25.59
C VAL A 29 4.77 -10.94 -24.88
N SER A 30 4.38 -12.01 -25.56
CA SER A 30 3.64 -13.11 -24.92
C SER A 30 4.40 -13.75 -23.76
N LYS A 31 5.71 -13.98 -23.94
CA LYS A 31 6.60 -14.45 -22.88
C LYS A 31 6.67 -13.50 -21.69
N LEU A 32 6.69 -12.19 -21.93
CA LEU A 32 6.67 -11.19 -20.86
C LEU A 32 5.38 -11.26 -20.04
N TYR A 33 4.21 -11.37 -20.68
CA TYR A 33 2.94 -11.51 -19.95
C TYR A 33 2.90 -12.78 -19.12
N ILE A 34 3.34 -13.91 -19.69
CA ILE A 34 3.38 -15.20 -18.96
C ILE A 34 4.31 -15.10 -17.74
N GLU A 35 5.50 -14.51 -17.91
CA GLU A 35 6.47 -14.37 -16.82
C GLU A 35 5.96 -13.48 -15.68
N VAL A 36 5.29 -12.37 -16.01
CA VAL A 36 4.71 -11.44 -15.04
C VAL A 36 3.51 -12.05 -14.31
N LEU A 37 2.73 -12.88 -14.99
CA LEU A 37 1.51 -13.47 -14.45
C LEU A 37 1.69 -14.87 -13.86
N LYS A 38 2.92 -15.42 -13.87
CA LYS A 38 3.22 -16.82 -13.48
C LYS A 38 2.84 -17.17 -12.04
N GLU A 39 2.67 -16.18 -11.17
CA GLU A 39 2.30 -16.36 -9.76
C GLU A 39 0.79 -16.54 -9.56
N PHE A 40 -0.03 -16.24 -10.58
CA PHE A 40 -1.48 -16.35 -10.54
C PHE A 40 -1.99 -17.64 -11.18
N SER A 41 -3.18 -18.09 -10.76
CA SER A 41 -3.84 -19.25 -11.35
C SER A 41 -4.41 -18.92 -12.74
N ALA A 42 -4.63 -19.96 -13.56
CA ALA A 42 -5.25 -19.79 -14.88
C ALA A 42 -6.63 -19.13 -14.79
N GLU A 43 -7.41 -19.45 -13.74
CA GLU A 43 -8.72 -18.86 -13.46
C GLU A 43 -8.62 -17.36 -13.16
N GLN A 44 -7.63 -16.96 -12.35
CA GLN A 44 -7.39 -15.55 -12.02
C GLN A 44 -7.02 -14.74 -13.27
N ILE A 45 -6.12 -15.27 -14.10
CA ILE A 45 -5.69 -14.62 -15.35
C ILE A 45 -6.87 -14.52 -16.34
N THR A 46 -7.64 -15.59 -16.51
CA THR A 46 -8.80 -15.62 -17.41
C THR A 46 -9.89 -14.63 -16.96
N MET A 47 -10.14 -14.55 -15.66
CA MET A 47 -11.05 -13.55 -15.08
C MET A 47 -10.57 -12.12 -15.36
N ALA A 48 -9.27 -11.84 -15.17
CA ALA A 48 -8.71 -10.52 -15.40
C ALA A 48 -8.76 -10.10 -16.88
N ILE A 49 -8.46 -11.02 -17.80
CA ILE A 49 -8.64 -10.78 -19.24
C ILE A 49 -10.10 -10.50 -19.55
N SER A 50 -11.04 -11.29 -19.02
CA SER A 50 -12.47 -11.08 -19.24
C SER A 50 -12.95 -9.72 -18.74
N ARG A 51 -12.45 -9.26 -17.58
CA ARG A 51 -12.72 -7.90 -17.07
C ARG A 51 -12.09 -6.83 -17.95
N SER A 52 -10.86 -7.03 -18.41
CA SER A 52 -10.17 -6.06 -19.27
C SER A 52 -10.94 -5.81 -20.57
N ILE A 53 -11.58 -6.83 -21.14
CA ILE A 53 -12.43 -6.70 -22.33
C ILE A 53 -13.67 -5.84 -22.04
N GLN A 54 -14.21 -5.88 -20.83
CA GLN A 54 -15.40 -5.13 -20.44
C GLN A 54 -15.07 -3.66 -20.09
N GLU A 55 -13.93 -3.42 -19.45
CA GLU A 55 -13.63 -2.13 -18.83
C GLU A 55 -12.61 -1.29 -19.61
N LEU A 56 -11.66 -1.92 -20.31
CA LEU A 56 -10.59 -1.21 -20.99
C LEU A 56 -10.92 -0.99 -22.47
N LYS A 57 -10.56 0.19 -22.96
CA LYS A 57 -10.67 0.54 -24.40
C LYS A 57 -9.47 0.07 -25.21
N TRP A 58 -8.34 -0.16 -24.54
CA TRP A 58 -7.07 -0.49 -25.15
C TRP A 58 -6.59 -1.85 -24.68
N PHE A 59 -5.70 -2.46 -25.45
CA PHE A 59 -5.08 -3.72 -25.08
C PHE A 59 -4.41 -3.57 -23.70
N PRO A 60 -4.81 -4.37 -22.69
CA PRO A 60 -4.35 -4.20 -21.31
C PRO A 60 -2.85 -4.38 -21.21
N LYS A 61 -2.18 -3.58 -20.39
CA LYS A 61 -0.84 -3.86 -19.88
C LYS A 61 -0.90 -4.96 -18.82
N PRO A 62 0.22 -5.65 -18.53
CA PRO A 62 0.25 -6.65 -17.46
C PRO A 62 -0.16 -6.08 -16.09
N ALA A 63 0.18 -4.83 -15.80
CA ALA A 63 -0.18 -4.16 -14.55
C ALA A 63 -1.71 -4.04 -14.35
N GLU A 64 -2.45 -3.69 -15.41
CA GLU A 64 -3.91 -3.58 -15.37
C GLU A 64 -4.55 -4.96 -15.12
N LEU A 65 -3.99 -6.02 -15.70
CA LEU A 65 -4.45 -7.39 -15.40
C LEU A 65 -4.18 -7.77 -13.94
N ILE A 66 -3.01 -7.41 -13.41
CA ILE A 66 -2.68 -7.65 -11.99
C ILE A 66 -3.66 -6.91 -11.08
N GLU A 67 -4.00 -5.66 -11.39
CA GLU A 67 -5.01 -4.89 -10.65
C GLU A 67 -6.38 -5.56 -10.68
N PHE A 68 -6.81 -6.13 -11.82
CA PHE A 68 -8.06 -6.89 -11.87
C PHE A 68 -8.04 -8.18 -11.04
N ILE A 69 -6.86 -8.80 -10.86
CA ILE A 69 -6.70 -10.01 -10.04
C ILE A 69 -6.69 -9.67 -8.54
N ASN A 70 -5.86 -8.70 -8.14
CA ASN A 70 -5.63 -8.36 -6.74
C ASN A 70 -6.71 -7.42 -6.18
N GLY A 71 -7.53 -6.82 -7.05
CA GLY A 71 -8.38 -5.69 -6.71
C GLY A 71 -7.61 -4.36 -6.80
N PRO A 72 -8.31 -3.22 -6.70
CA PRO A 72 -7.66 -1.92 -6.73
C PRO A 72 -6.63 -1.85 -5.59
N THR A 73 -5.47 -1.27 -5.88
CA THR A 73 -4.51 -0.94 -4.82
C THR A 73 -5.23 -0.04 -3.82
N PRO A 74 -5.29 -0.41 -2.52
CA PRO A 74 -6.04 0.37 -1.53
C PRO A 74 -5.51 1.79 -1.53
N GLN A 75 -6.42 2.76 -1.65
CA GLN A 75 -6.04 4.17 -1.60
C GLN A 75 -5.52 4.48 -0.21
N ILE A 76 -4.72 5.55 -0.08
CA ILE A 76 -4.19 5.95 1.23
C ILE A 76 -5.33 6.22 2.24
N GLU A 77 -6.49 6.62 1.74
CA GLU A 77 -7.74 6.75 2.46
C GLU A 77 -8.23 5.45 3.09
N ASP A 78 -8.22 4.37 2.32
CA ASP A 78 -8.66 3.04 2.75
C ASP A 78 -7.70 2.49 3.79
N VAL A 79 -6.39 2.66 3.57
CA VAL A 79 -5.35 2.29 4.53
C VAL A 79 -5.51 3.06 5.83
N ALA A 80 -5.72 4.38 5.77
CA ALA A 80 -5.89 5.21 6.95
C ALA A 80 -7.15 4.83 7.76
N GLU A 81 -8.24 4.44 7.09
CA GLU A 81 -9.46 3.94 7.74
C GLU A 81 -9.19 2.62 8.47
N ILE A 82 -8.53 1.67 7.82
CA ILE A 82 -8.15 0.38 8.41
C ILE A 82 -7.25 0.59 9.62
N GLN A 83 -6.25 1.47 9.52
CA GLN A 83 -5.34 1.76 10.61
C GLN A 83 -6.04 2.45 11.79
N ALA A 84 -6.98 3.37 11.54
CA ALA A 84 -7.77 4.00 12.60
C ALA A 84 -8.60 2.95 13.38
N ALA A 85 -9.25 2.03 12.66
CA ALA A 85 -10.00 0.95 13.27
C ALA A 85 -9.10 0.01 14.09
N GLU A 86 -7.91 -0.32 13.55
CA GLU A 86 -6.93 -1.17 14.22
C GLU A 86 -6.40 -0.53 15.51
N VAL A 87 -6.15 0.77 15.49
CA VAL A 87 -5.76 1.55 16.68
C VAL A 87 -6.82 1.42 17.78
N ILE A 88 -8.10 1.66 17.45
CA ILE A 88 -9.20 1.54 18.42
C ILE A 88 -9.27 0.11 18.96
N ARG A 89 -9.15 -0.89 18.08
CA ARG A 89 -9.19 -2.32 18.42
C ARG A 89 -8.03 -2.72 19.34
N GLN A 90 -6.84 -2.18 19.14
CA GLN A 90 -5.66 -2.50 19.95
C GLN A 90 -5.65 -1.75 21.30
N ILE A 91 -6.11 -0.50 21.33
CA ILE A 91 -6.15 0.29 22.57
C ILE A 91 -7.21 -0.24 23.53
N SER A 92 -8.38 -0.65 23.01
CA SER A 92 -9.51 -1.10 23.83
C SER A 92 -9.17 -2.20 24.87
N PRO A 93 -8.48 -3.30 24.53
CA PRO A 93 -8.10 -4.34 25.50
C PRO A 93 -6.86 -4.00 26.34
N VAL A 94 -5.94 -3.19 25.81
CA VAL A 94 -4.69 -2.79 26.50
C VAL A 94 -4.98 -1.78 27.61
N GLY A 95 -5.98 -0.92 27.39
CA GLY A 95 -6.46 0.07 28.35
C GLY A 95 -5.45 1.20 28.62
N TYR A 96 -5.82 2.06 29.56
CA TYR A 96 -5.11 3.30 29.86
C TYR A 96 -3.65 3.10 30.33
N TYR A 97 -3.38 2.01 31.06
CA TYR A 97 -2.07 1.74 31.66
C TYR A 97 -1.16 0.83 30.82
N GLY A 98 -1.67 0.29 29.72
CA GLY A 98 -0.85 -0.54 28.85
C GLY A 98 -0.06 0.27 27.82
N CYS A 99 0.70 -0.44 27.00
CA CYS A 99 1.52 0.12 25.92
C CYS A 99 1.17 -0.58 24.61
N PRO A 100 0.23 -0.05 23.81
CA PRO A 100 -0.09 -0.61 22.51
C PRO A 100 1.13 -0.50 21.58
N VAL A 101 1.34 -1.52 20.74
CA VAL A 101 2.44 -1.56 19.77
C VAL A 101 1.84 -1.58 18.37
N PHE A 102 2.04 -0.51 17.62
CA PHE A 102 1.53 -0.37 16.27
C PHE A 102 2.59 -0.84 15.26
N SER A 103 2.22 -1.78 14.39
CA SER A 103 3.13 -2.29 13.36
C SER A 103 3.28 -1.35 12.16
N ASP A 104 2.27 -0.50 11.91
CA ASP A 104 2.32 0.47 10.84
C ASP A 104 3.21 1.67 11.22
N PRO A 105 4.23 2.02 10.41
CA PRO A 105 5.22 3.03 10.78
C PRO A 105 4.65 4.44 10.82
N ILE A 106 3.60 4.73 10.05
CA ILE A 106 2.92 6.04 10.09
C ILE A 106 2.12 6.14 11.37
N THR A 107 1.33 5.11 11.70
CA THR A 107 0.56 5.00 12.94
C THR A 107 1.48 5.12 14.17
N ASP A 108 2.56 4.36 14.23
CA ASP A 108 3.54 4.42 15.32
C ASP A 108 4.10 5.84 15.49
N ARG A 109 4.52 6.49 14.39
CA ARG A 109 5.02 7.86 14.42
C ARG A 109 3.95 8.88 14.85
N LEU A 110 2.71 8.70 14.43
CA LEU A 110 1.58 9.53 14.85
C LEU A 110 1.35 9.44 16.36
N PHE A 111 1.50 8.25 16.96
CA PHE A 111 1.37 8.04 18.41
C PHE A 111 2.62 8.42 19.22
N GLN A 112 3.78 8.57 18.58
CA GLN A 112 4.97 9.12 19.22
C GLN A 112 4.95 10.64 19.32
N GLY A 113 4.32 11.34 18.35
CA GLY A 113 4.42 12.80 18.23
C GLY A 113 3.11 13.58 18.35
N ARG A 114 1.99 13.03 17.88
CA ARG A 114 0.73 13.79 17.73
C ARG A 114 -0.36 13.32 18.68
N PHE A 115 -0.61 12.02 18.72
CA PHE A 115 -1.66 11.42 19.54
C PHE A 115 -1.06 10.77 20.78
N ARG A 116 -1.84 10.69 21.85
CA ARG A 116 -1.53 9.86 23.03
C ARG A 116 -2.59 8.80 23.17
N TRP A 117 -2.20 7.53 23.29
CA TRP A 117 -3.15 6.41 23.36
C TRP A 117 -4.03 6.50 24.60
N GLN A 118 -3.52 7.07 25.70
CA GLN A 118 -4.28 7.35 26.91
C GLN A 118 -5.48 8.25 26.62
N SER A 119 -5.29 9.29 25.80
CA SER A 119 -6.35 10.21 25.40
C SER A 119 -7.42 9.50 24.59
N VAL A 120 -7.02 8.61 23.66
CA VAL A 120 -7.95 7.81 22.84
C VAL A 120 -8.73 6.81 23.70
N CYS A 121 -8.07 6.19 24.67
CA CYS A 121 -8.70 5.25 25.61
C CYS A 121 -9.81 5.90 26.47
N SER A 122 -9.71 7.20 26.71
CA SER A 122 -10.69 7.95 27.52
C SER A 122 -11.84 8.56 26.72
N LEU A 123 -11.86 8.42 25.39
CA LEU A 123 -12.92 8.98 24.56
C LEU A 123 -14.24 8.21 24.72
N ALA A 124 -15.35 8.95 24.73
CA ALA A 124 -16.66 8.34 24.59
C ALA A 124 -16.86 7.79 23.17
N GLU A 125 -17.77 6.81 23.00
CA GLU A 125 -18.07 6.22 21.68
C GLU A 125 -18.52 7.27 20.65
N SER A 126 -19.27 8.28 21.10
CA SER A 126 -19.71 9.41 20.27
C SER A 126 -18.56 10.31 19.79
N GLU A 127 -17.41 10.28 20.46
CA GLU A 127 -16.22 11.06 20.14
C GLU A 127 -15.25 10.30 19.23
N LEU A 128 -15.33 8.97 19.19
CA LEU A 128 -14.48 8.13 18.34
C LEU A 128 -14.54 8.53 16.87
N ARG A 129 -15.72 8.94 16.37
CA ARG A 129 -15.86 9.42 14.98
C ARG A 129 -14.98 10.65 14.67
N TRP A 130 -14.78 11.53 15.65
CA TRP A 130 -13.94 12.71 15.48
C TRP A 130 -12.46 12.33 15.50
N PHE A 131 -12.08 11.44 16.42
CA PHE A 131 -10.74 10.86 16.43
C PHE A 131 -10.40 10.17 15.11
N VAL A 132 -11.28 9.31 14.58
CA VAL A 132 -11.07 8.63 13.30
C VAL A 132 -10.86 9.64 12.17
N ARG A 133 -11.64 10.71 12.12
CA ARG A 133 -11.48 11.77 11.12
C ARG A 133 -10.11 12.46 11.24
N GLU A 134 -9.74 12.91 12.44
CA GLU A 134 -8.46 13.59 12.67
C GLU A 134 -7.25 12.68 12.43
N PHE A 135 -7.38 11.40 12.78
CA PHE A 135 -6.37 10.39 12.52
C PHE A 135 -6.17 10.22 11.01
N LYS A 136 -7.25 10.06 10.24
CA LYS A 136 -7.17 9.91 8.78
C LYS A 136 -6.53 11.12 8.11
N GLU A 137 -6.88 12.34 8.53
CA GLU A 137 -6.25 13.57 8.02
C GLU A 137 -4.74 13.61 8.34
N ALA A 138 -4.36 13.27 9.57
CA ALA A 138 -2.96 13.22 9.97
C ALA A 138 -2.16 12.12 9.23
N TYR A 139 -2.77 10.95 9.04
CA TYR A 139 -2.17 9.82 8.33
C TYR A 139 -1.83 10.19 6.89
N ARG A 140 -2.78 10.82 6.17
CA ARG A 140 -2.54 11.33 4.80
C ARG A 140 -1.40 12.34 4.76
N ALA A 141 -1.38 13.29 5.69
CA ALA A 141 -0.33 14.31 5.74
C ALA A 141 1.06 13.69 5.96
N TYR A 142 1.17 12.69 6.84
CA TYR A 142 2.44 12.00 7.08
C TYR A 142 2.89 11.14 5.91
N ASN A 143 1.95 10.50 5.20
CA ASN A 143 2.27 9.75 4.00
C ASN A 143 2.94 10.64 2.93
N VAL A 144 2.45 11.86 2.74
CA VAL A 144 3.05 12.85 1.81
C VAL A 144 4.43 13.33 2.30
N VAL A 145 4.61 13.49 3.61
CA VAL A 145 5.88 13.98 4.19
C VAL A 145 6.96 12.89 4.25
N VAL A 146 6.62 11.60 4.27
CA VAL A 146 7.62 10.51 4.19
C VAL A 146 8.40 10.57 2.86
N GLU A 147 7.81 11.13 1.79
CA GLU A 147 8.50 11.36 0.51
C GLU A 147 9.49 12.53 0.53
N THR A 148 9.40 13.46 1.48
CA THR A 148 10.45 14.47 1.67
C THR A 148 11.61 13.86 2.48
N PRO A 149 12.81 13.69 1.89
CA PRO A 149 13.95 13.19 2.64
C PRO A 149 14.19 14.11 3.83
N ARG A 150 14.25 13.54 5.04
CA ARG A 150 14.78 14.28 6.18
C ARG A 150 16.20 14.70 5.78
N LEU A 151 16.44 16.01 5.75
CA LEU A 151 17.81 16.54 5.68
C LEU A 151 18.50 16.11 6.97
N GLU A 152 19.13 14.94 6.96
CA GLU A 152 20.14 14.61 7.95
C GLU A 152 21.27 15.61 7.74
N ALA A 153 21.56 16.40 8.78
CA ALA A 153 22.66 17.35 8.72
C ALA A 153 23.92 16.61 8.24
N PRO A 154 24.58 17.07 7.17
CA PRO A 154 25.80 16.45 6.67
C PRO A 154 26.79 16.25 7.82
N VAL A 155 27.46 15.10 7.85
CA VAL A 155 28.38 14.70 8.94
C VAL A 155 29.45 15.79 9.19
N GLU A 156 29.76 16.58 8.16
CA GLU A 156 30.64 17.74 8.23
C GLU A 156 30.16 18.82 9.22
N LEU A 157 28.84 19.04 9.37
CA LEU A 157 28.30 20.04 10.29
C LEU A 157 28.45 19.62 11.77
N LYS A 158 28.35 18.31 12.07
CA LYS A 158 28.64 17.79 13.43
C LYS A 158 30.10 17.96 13.82
N LYS A 159 31.01 17.73 12.87
CA LYS A 159 32.46 17.93 13.09
C LYS A 159 32.80 19.41 13.31
N LEU A 160 32.11 20.32 12.64
CA LEU A 160 32.29 21.75 12.82
C LEU A 160 31.84 22.23 14.20
N SER A 161 30.68 21.77 14.70
CA SER A 161 30.20 22.14 16.03
C SER A 161 31.08 21.60 17.15
N GLU A 162 31.62 20.38 17.01
CA GLU A 162 32.57 19.79 17.95
C GLU A 162 33.89 20.56 18.02
N ASN A 163 34.40 21.03 16.87
CA ASN A 163 35.63 21.82 16.83
C ASN A 163 35.45 23.24 17.35
N ILE A 164 34.29 23.87 17.12
CA ILE A 164 33.99 25.18 17.70
C ILE A 164 33.99 25.08 19.22
N GLY A 165 33.36 24.07 19.83
CA GLY A 165 33.34 23.89 21.29
C GLY A 165 34.72 23.65 21.95
N ARG A 166 35.74 23.23 21.18
CA ARG A 166 37.12 23.08 21.65
C ARG A 166 37.95 24.36 21.57
N LEU A 167 37.53 25.34 20.78
CA LEU A 167 38.25 26.62 20.61
C LEU A 167 37.83 27.69 21.63
N ILE A 168 36.77 27.45 22.41
CA ILE A 168 36.21 28.39 23.39
C ILE A 168 36.43 27.90 24.85
N ASN A 169 37.24 26.85 25.05
CA ASN A 169 37.68 26.37 26.36
C ASN A 169 39.20 26.48 26.49
#